data_AF-A0A117LGW0-F1
#
_entry.id   AF-A0A117LGW0-F1
#
_cell.length_a   1.000
_cell.length_b   1.000
_cell.length_c   1.000
_cell.angle_alpha   90.00
_cell.angle_beta   90.00
_cell.angle_gamma   90.00
#
_symmetry.space_group_name_H-M   'P 1'
#
loop_
_entity.id
_entity.type
_entity.pdbx_description
1 polymer ?
#
loop_
_entity_poly.entity_id
_entity_poly.type
_entity_poly.pdbx_seq_one_letter_code
_entity_poly.pdbx_strand_id
1 'polypeptide(L)' 'MSDGFQIGPVYIYYYGVIIMIGALAALWLALREAKHRDLDPEIIWDVVPWLLIAGIIGARLWHVFT' A
#
# COMPACT_ATOMS: atom_id res chain seq x y z
N MET A 1 -20.69 -16.30 1.77
CA MET A 1 -20.06 -15.16 2.46
C MET A 1 -19.55 -14.24 1.37
N SER A 2 -19.83 -12.94 1.43
CA SER A 2 -19.48 -12.01 0.36
C SER A 2 -18.00 -11.64 0.47
N ASP A 3 -17.18 -11.98 -0.53
CA ASP A 3 -15.73 -11.71 -0.51
C ASP A 3 -15.38 -10.26 -0.96
N GLY A 4 -16.39 -9.50 -1.36
CA GLY A 4 -16.26 -8.14 -1.86
C GLY A 4 -17.59 -7.54 -2.30
N PHE A 5 -17.52 -6.39 -2.97
CA PHE A 5 -18.66 -5.70 -3.56
C PHE A 5 -18.31 -5.15 -4.95
N GLN A 6 -19.31 -5.09 -5.82
CA GLN A 6 -19.14 -4.64 -7.20
C GLN A 6 -19.59 -3.19 -7.35
N ILE A 7 -18.73 -2.35 -7.94
CA ILE A 7 -19.07 -0.99 -8.36
C ILE A 7 -18.94 -0.93 -9.89
N GLY A 8 -20.08 -1.01 -10.59
CA GLY A 8 -20.09 -1.02 -12.06
C GLY A 8 -19.28 -2.19 -12.63
N PRO A 9 -18.30 -1.95 -13.53
CA PRO A 9 -17.47 -3.01 -14.12
C PRO A 9 -16.32 -3.47 -13.20
N VAL A 10 -16.12 -2.85 -12.02
CA VAL A 10 -14.99 -3.15 -11.13
C VAL A 10 -15.47 -3.91 -9.90
N TYR A 11 -14.86 -5.07 -9.65
CA TYR A 11 -15.09 -5.85 -8.44
C TYR A 11 -14.03 -5.52 -7.38
N ILE A 12 -14.45 -5.08 -6.19
CA ILE A 12 -13.57 -4.71 -5.09
C ILE A 12 -13.62 -5.80 -4.04
N TYR A 13 -12.49 -6.45 -3.80
CA TYR A 13 -12.35 -7.46 -2.77
C TYR A 13 -12.02 -6.84 -1.41
N TYR A 14 -12.62 -7.35 -0.33
CA TYR A 14 -12.39 -6.83 1.03
C TYR A 14 -10.93 -6.97 1.48
N TYR A 15 -10.24 -8.05 1.09
CA TYR A 15 -8.82 -8.21 1.40
C TYR A 15 -7.97 -7.08 0.79
N GLY A 16 -8.30 -6.64 -0.42
CA GLY A 16 -7.62 -5.52 -1.08
C GLY A 16 -7.86 -4.20 -0.34
N VAL A 17 -9.08 -3.98 0.16
CA VAL A 17 -9.42 -2.81 0.98
C VAL A 17 -8.58 -2.78 2.25
N ILE A 18 -8.47 -3.91 2.96
CA ILE A 18 -7.68 -4.01 4.19
C ILE A 18 -6.19 -3.74 3.92
N ILE A 19 -5.63 -4.30 2.85
CA ILE A 19 -4.24 -4.04 2.44
C ILE A 19 -4.02 -2.55 2.17
N MET A 20 -4.94 -1.91 1.44
CA MET A 20 -4.81 -0.49 1.12
C MET A 20 -4.92 0.39 2.36
N ILE A 21 -5.81 0.08 3.30
CA ILE A 21 -5.89 0.80 4.58
C ILE A 21 -4.57 0.67 5.34
N GLY A 22 -3.98 -0.52 5.40
CA GLY A 22 -2.68 -0.74 6.04
C GLY A 22 -1.55 0.07 5.41
N ALA A 23 -1.48 0.09 4.08
CA ALA A 23 -0.48 0.88 3.35
C ALA A 23 -0.66 2.40 3.55
N LEU A 24 -1.89 2.91 3.56
CA LEU A 24 -2.16 4.31 3.88
C LEU A 24 -1.81 4.67 5.33
N ALA A 25 -2.10 3.79 6.28
CA ALA A 25 -1.72 3.97 7.67
C ALA A 25 -0.19 4.00 7.86
N ALA A 26 0.53 3.13 7.15
CA ALA A 26 1.99 3.12 7.14
C ALA A 26 2.57 4.41 6.56
N LEU A 27 2.02 4.89 5.44
CA LEU A 27 2.41 6.17 4.83
C LEU A 27 2.18 7.34 5.79
N TRP A 28 0.99 7.41 6.39
CA TRP A 28 0.66 8.47 7.36
C TRP A 28 1.60 8.44 8.57
N LEU A 29 1.91 7.25 9.10
CA LEU A 29 2.85 7.09 10.20
C LEU A 29 4.26 7.52 9.79
N ALA A 30 4.73 7.13 8.60
CA ALA A 30 6.04 7.52 8.09
C ALA A 30 6.15 9.05 7.95
N LEU A 31 5.14 9.71 7.36
CA LEU A 31 5.11 11.16 7.22
C LEU A 31 5.12 11.87 8.58
N ARG A 32 4.37 11.34 9.55
CA ARG A 32 4.35 11.86 10.91
C ARG A 32 5.71 11.71 11.58
N GLU A 33 6.35 10.55 11.42
CA GLU A 33 7.67 10.25 11.97
C GLU A 33 8.77 11.12 11.34
N ALA A 34 8.74 11.34 10.02
CA ALA A 34 9.67 12.25 9.34
C ALA A 34 9.57 13.66 9.91
N LYS A 35 8.35 14.17 10.08
CA LYS A 35 8.13 15.48 10.70
C LYS A 35 8.64 15.55 12.15
N HIS A 36 8.46 14.48 12.93
CA HIS A 36 8.98 14.42 14.31
C HIS A 36 10.51 14.37 14.38
N ARG A 37 11.17 13.93 13.32
CA ARG A 37 12.63 13.80 13.23
C ARG A 37 13.30 14.96 12.48
N ASP A 38 12.58 16.04 12.18
CA ASP A 38 13.03 17.14 11.31
C ASP A 38 13.58 16.67 9.95
N LEU A 39 13.02 15.56 9.44
CA LEU A 39 13.30 15.05 8.11
C LEU A 39 12.32 15.65 7.10
N ASP A 40 12.81 15.88 5.89
CA ASP A 40 11.99 16.34 4.79
C ASP A 40 10.97 15.26 4.39
N PRO A 41 9.65 15.50 4.54
CA PRO A 41 8.61 14.56 4.14
C PRO A 41 8.60 14.28 2.63
N GLU A 42 9.19 15.15 1.80
CA GLU A 42 9.33 14.97 0.35
C GLU A 42 9.98 13.62 0.02
N ILE A 43 10.99 13.21 0.81
CA ILE A 43 11.69 11.94 0.65
C ILE A 43 10.73 10.74 0.72
N ILE A 44 9.72 10.81 1.59
CA ILE A 44 8.75 9.72 1.71
C ILE A 44 7.89 9.66 0.46
N TRP A 45 7.44 10.81 -0.04
CA TRP A 45 6.66 10.88 -1.27
C TRP A 45 7.44 10.38 -2.48
N ASP A 46 8.74 10.64 -2.54
CA ASP A 46 9.62 10.13 -3.59
C ASP A 46 9.79 8.60 -3.55
N VAL A 47 9.81 8.01 -2.35
CA VAL A 47 10.07 6.58 -2.16
C VAL A 47 8.80 5.73 -2.25
N VAL A 48 7.62 6.28 -1.94
CA VAL A 48 6.33 5.55 -1.96
C VAL A 48 6.03 4.88 -3.31
N PRO A 49 6.15 5.54 -4.47
CA PRO A 49 5.92 4.90 -5.77
C PRO A 49 6.84 3.69 -5.98
N TRP A 50 8.11 3.81 -5.60
CA TRP A 50 9.08 2.71 -5.68
C TRP A 50 8.73 1.55 -4.76
N LEU A 51 8.26 1.84 -3.54
CA LEU A 51 7.78 0.82 -2.59
C LEU A 51 6.55 0.08 -3.11
N LEU A 52 5.61 0.78 -3.76
CA LEU A 52 4.43 0.16 -4.36
C LEU A 52 4.82 -0.80 -5.50
N ILE A 53 5.73 -0.37 -6.39
CA ILE A 53 6.24 -1.21 -7.47
C ILE A 53 6.95 -2.45 -6.89
N ALA A 54 7.83 -2.26 -5.91
CA ALA A 54 8.54 -3.35 -5.24
C ALA A 54 7.57 -4.33 -4.54
N GLY A 55 6.51 -3.81 -3.92
CA GLY A 55 5.46 -4.63 -3.29
C GLY A 55 4.71 -5.50 -4.30
N ILE A 56 4.35 -4.94 -5.46
CA ILE A 56 3.69 -5.70 -6.54
C ILE A 56 4.63 -6.79 -7.07
N ILE A 57 5.90 -6.44 -7.33
CA ILE A 57 6.91 -7.40 -7.81
C ILE A 57 7.10 -8.51 -6.77
N GLY A 58 7.29 -8.17 -5.50
CA GLY A 58 7.45 -9.12 -4.41
C GLY A 58 6.27 -10.08 -4.27
N ALA A 59 5.04 -9.57 -4.34
CA ALA A 59 3.83 -10.39 -4.31
C ALA A 59 3.78 -11.38 -5.50
N ARG A 60 4.19 -10.95 -6.70
CA ARG A 60 4.28 -11.82 -7.87
C ARG A 60 5.39 -12.87 -7.74
N LEU A 61 6.56 -12.49 -7.24
CA LEU A 61 7.65 -13.42 -7.01
C LEU A 61 7.25 -14.49 -5.97
N TRP A 62 6.60 -14.08 -4.87
CA TRP A 62 6.09 -15.03 -3.88
C TRP A 62 5.14 -16.06 -4.49
N HIS A 63 4.21 -15.62 -5.33
CA HIS A 63 3.28 -16.49 -6.05
C HIS A 63 3.98 -17.38 -7.09
N VAL A 64 5.15 -17.00 -7.60
CA VAL A 64 5.91 -17.82 -8.58
C VAL A 64 6.74 -18.89 -7.88
N PHE A 65 7.32 -18.56 -6.72
CA PHE A 65 8.18 -19.48 -5.97
C PHE A 65 7.42 -20.41 -5.02
N THR A 66 6.15 -20.12 -4.73
CA THR A 66 5.26 -20.94 -3.87
C THR A 66 4.17 -21.58 -4.72
#